data_AF-H6RI47-F1
#
_entry.id   AF-H6RI47-F1
#
_cell.length_a   1.000
_cell.length_b   1.000
_cell.length_c   1.000
_cell.angle_alpha   90.00
_cell.angle_beta   90.00
_cell.angle_gamma   90.00
#
_symmetry.space_group_name_H-M   'P 1'
#
loop_
_entity.id
_entity.type
_entity.pdbx_description
1 polymer ?
#
loop_
_entity_poly.entity_id
_entity_poly.type
_entity_poly.pdbx_seq_one_letter_code
_entity_poly.pdbx_strand_id
1 'polypeptide(L)' 'MLIFDQLFEIDNIILETSGSLLLAFILSPRKKIIQTEKGKIKQITWLFLKEPIGLD' A
#
# COMPACT_ATOMS: atom_id res chain seq x y z
N MET A 1 13.00 -7.05 23.19
CA MET A 1 12.97 -5.61 22.86
C MET A 1 13.12 -5.52 21.36
N LEU A 2 12.01 -5.31 20.68
CA LEU A 2 11.97 -5.34 19.21
C LEU A 2 12.52 -4.01 18.71
N ILE A 3 13.14 -3.99 17.52
CA ILE A 3 13.69 -2.78 16.88
C ILE A 3 12.64 -1.64 16.79
N PHE A 4 11.36 -2.00 16.85
CA PHE A 4 10.23 -1.08 16.94
C PHE A 4 10.19 -0.27 18.24
N ASP A 5 10.52 -0.83 19.40
CA ASP A 5 10.51 -0.13 20.70
C ASP A 5 11.44 1.10 20.69
N GLN A 6 12.59 0.99 20.00
CA GLN A 6 13.60 2.05 19.97
C GLN A 6 13.29 3.13 18.91
N LEU A 7 12.47 2.82 17.91
CA LEU A 7 12.02 3.79 16.90
C LEU A 7 10.74 4.52 17.33
N PHE A 8 9.93 3.91 18.21
CA PHE A 8 8.69 4.45 18.78
C PHE A 8 8.91 5.24 20.09
N GLU A 9 10.14 5.62 20.44
CA GLU A 9 10.39 6.66 21.47
C GLU A 9 10.04 8.08 20.98
N ILE A 10 9.29 8.19 19.88
CA ILE A 10 8.78 9.47 19.38
C ILE A 10 7.44 9.71 20.06
N ASP A 11 7.47 10.33 21.25
CA ASP A 11 6.32 10.74 22.10
C ASP A 11 5.26 11.62 21.38
N ASN A 12 5.44 11.88 20.09
CA ASN A 12 4.56 12.70 19.30
C ASN A 12 3.68 11.81 18.42
N ILE A 13 2.48 11.49 18.93
CA ILE A 13 1.41 10.74 18.23
C ILE A 13 1.23 11.20 16.78
N ILE A 14 1.47 12.49 16.50
CA ILE A 14 1.40 13.07 15.16
C ILE A 14 2.47 12.50 14.22
N LEU A 15 3.73 12.37 14.69
CA LEU A 15 4.83 11.82 13.90
C LEU A 15 4.63 10.32 13.66
N GLU A 16 4.23 9.56 14.67
CA GLU A 16 3.97 8.13 14.52
C GLU A 16 2.79 7.84 13.59
N THR A 17 1.71 8.62 13.74
CA THR A 17 0.53 8.50 12.89
C THR A 17 0.86 8.87 11.45
N SER A 18 1.61 9.95 11.22
CA SER A 18 1.98 10.36 9.86
C SER A 18 2.90 9.35 9.17
N GLY A 19 3.89 8.80 9.87
CA GLY A 19 4.75 7.74 9.34
C GLY A 19 3.95 6.48 9.00
N SER A 20 3.08 6.05 9.91
CA SER A 20 2.21 4.89 9.70
C SER A 20 1.22 5.09 8.55
N LEU A 21 0.67 6.30 8.39
CA LEU A 21 -0.25 6.66 7.31
C LEU A 21 0.46 6.62 5.95
N LEU A 22 1.67 7.16 5.86
CA LEU A 22 2.48 7.15 4.65
C LEU A 22 2.84 5.71 4.25
N LEU A 23 3.29 4.91 5.21
CA LEU A 23 3.58 3.50 4.98
C LEU A 23 2.33 2.74 4.54
N ALA A 24 1.19 2.93 5.22
CA ALA A 24 -0.08 2.31 4.85
C ALA A 24 -0.53 2.73 3.43
N PHE A 25 -0.32 4.00 3.05
CA PHE A 25 -0.62 4.48 1.71
C PHE A 25 0.26 3.78 0.66
N ILE A 26 1.58 3.72 0.86
CA ILE A 26 2.51 3.06 -0.08
C ILE A 26 2.22 1.55 -0.16
N LEU A 27 1.98 0.92 0.99
CA LEU A 27 1.70 -0.51 1.12
C LEU A 27 0.26 -0.87 0.77
N SER A 28 -0.61 0.07 0.40
CA SER A 28 -2.00 -0.25 0.05
C SER A 28 -2.10 -0.78 -1.39
N PRO A 29 -2.91 -1.83 -1.65
CA PRO A 29 -3.19 -2.28 -3.01
C PRO A 29 -3.95 -1.23 -3.80
N ARG A 30 -3.54 -1.00 -5.05
CA ARG A 30 -4.10 0.01 -5.94
C ARG A 30 -4.98 -0.64 -6.99
N LYS A 31 -6.20 -0.15 -7.12
CA LYS A 31 -7.11 -0.52 -8.21
C LYS A 31 -6.83 0.36 -9.42
N LYS A 32 -6.60 -0.25 -10.58
CA LYS A 32 -6.39 0.42 -11.85
C LYS A 32 -7.36 -0.13 -12.89
N ILE A 33 -7.91 0.73 -13.72
CA ILE A 33 -8.74 0.33 -14.88
C ILE A 33 -7.85 0.46 -16.11
N ILE A 34 -7.69 -0.61 -16.87
CA ILE A 34 -6.96 -0.58 -18.14
C ILE A 34 -7.89 -0.94 -19.31
N GLN A 35 -7.62 -0.32 -20.45
CA GLN A 35 -8.25 -0.71 -21.70
C GLN A 35 -7.42 -1.81 -22.34
N THR A 36 -8.07 -2.93 -22.61
CA THR A 36 -7.51 -4.04 -23.39
C THR A 36 -8.30 -4.18 -24.68
N GLU A 37 -7.77 -4.94 -25.65
CA GLU A 37 -8.43 -5.20 -26.93
C GLU A 37 -9.83 -5.84 -26.77
N LYS A 38 -10.08 -6.49 -25.63
CA LYS A 38 -11.36 -7.15 -25.30
C LYS A 38 -12.30 -6.28 -24.45
N GLY A 39 -11.87 -5.09 -24.01
CA GLY A 39 -12.67 -4.17 -23.20
C GLY A 39 -11.93 -3.58 -22.00
N LYS A 40 -12.68 -2.87 -21.14
CA LYS A 40 -12.15 -2.31 -19.89
C LYS A 40 -12.11 -3.39 -18.81
N ILE A 41 -10.91 -3.72 -18.34
CA ILE A 41 -10.73 -4.64 -17.21
C ILE A 41 -10.27 -3.86 -15.98
N LYS A 42 -10.78 -4.27 -14.82
CA LYS A 42 -10.29 -3.80 -13.52
C LYS A 42 -9.12 -4.70 -13.13
N GLN A 43 -8.06 -4.11 -12.62
CA GLN A 43 -6.94 -4.86 -12.08
C GLN A 43 -6.53 -4.30 -10.72
N ILE A 44 -6.06 -5.17 -9.83
CA ILE A 44 -5.37 -4.80 -8.61
C ILE A 44 -3.86 -4.90 -8.87
N THR A 45 -3.15 -3.82 -8.59
CA THR A 45 -1.69 -3.77 -8.59
C THR A 45 -1.21 -3.50 -7.18
N TRP A 46 -0.19 -4.24 -6.74
CA TRP A 46 0.32 -4.11 -5.38
C TRP A 46 1.83 -4.36 -5.34
N LEU A 47 2.53 -3.74 -4.38
CA LEU A 47 3.99 -3.84 -4.28
C LEU A 47 4.47 -5.28 -4.08
N PHE A 48 3.68 -6.10 -3.38
CA PHE A 48 4.01 -7.50 -3.12
C PHE A 48 3.50 -8.47 -4.20
N LEU A 49 2.76 -7.98 -5.20
CA LEU A 49 2.29 -8.80 -6.31
C LEU A 49 3.32 -8.76 -7.45
N LYS A 50 3.79 -9.94 -7.86
CA LYS A 50 4.66 -10.09 -9.03
C LYS A 50 3.98 -9.64 -10.31
N GLU A 51 2.68 -9.91 -10.43
CA GLU A 51 1.85 -9.59 -11.60
C GLU A 51 0.51 -8.99 -11.12
N PRO A 52 -0.07 -8.04 -11.87
CA PRO A 52 -1.37 -7.48 -11.52
C PRO A 52 -2.48 -8.53 -11.62
N ILE A 53 -3.40 -8.52 -10.65
CA ILE A 53 -4.52 -9.46 -10.61
C ILE A 53 -5.70 -8.82 -11.32
N GLY A 54 -6.16 -9.43 -12.41
CA GLY A 54 -7.42 -9.07 -13.07
C GLY A 54 -8.60 -9.36 -12.14
N LEU A 55 -9.48 -8.37 -12.01
CA LEU A 55 -10.80 -8.54 -11.41
C LEU A 55 -11.79 -8.60 -12.58
N ASP A 56 -12.16 -9.81 -12.99
CA ASP A 56 -13.29 -10.06 -13.90
C ASP A 56 -14.63 -9.72 -13.24
#